data_AF-A0A840NCS0-F1
#
_entry.id   AF-A0A840NCS0-F1
#
_cell.length_a   1.000
_cell.length_b   1.000
_cell.length_c   1.000
_cell.angle_alpha   90.00
_cell.angle_beta   90.00
_cell.angle_gamma   90.00
#
_symmetry.space_group_name_H-M   'P 1'
#
loop_
_entity.id
_entity.type
_entity.pdbx_description
1 polymer ?
#
loop_
_entity_poly.entity_id
_entity_poly.type
_entity_poly.pdbx_seq_one_letter_code
_entity_poly.pdbx_strand_id
1 'polypeptide(L)'
;MKIHDARSWEREAACAGTDPRLWFGEDDVRESGSDAHRRRENAKAICRTCPVLTDCLVDELLRPHPEQHGIRGATTPGERARILARWRAAGLVPGHASPANADALRALLGEEPRQRTA
;
A
#
# COMPACT_ATOMS: atom_id res chain seq x y z
N MET A 1 9.16 19.88 13.57
CA MET A 1 9.10 18.40 13.50
C MET A 1 7.64 18.00 13.67
N LYS A 2 6.91 17.62 12.61
CA LYS A 2 5.54 17.12 12.77
C LYS A 2 5.65 15.64 13.16
N ILE A 3 5.40 15.33 14.42
CA ILE A 3 5.21 13.94 14.85
C ILE A 3 3.91 13.48 14.19
N HIS A 4 4.02 12.60 13.22
CA HIS A 4 2.85 11.89 12.70
C HIS A 4 2.44 10.92 13.79
N ASP A 5 1.35 11.23 14.49
CA ASP A 5 0.62 10.24 15.30
C ASP A 5 0.38 9.03 14.39
N ALA A 6 1.04 7.90 14.68
CA ALA A 6 0.82 6.66 13.93
C ALA A 6 -0.68 6.42 13.90
N ARG A 7 -1.27 6.38 12.70
CA ARG A 7 -2.72 6.20 12.58
C ARG A 7 -3.11 4.93 13.34
N SER A 8 -4.30 4.91 13.94
CA SER A 8 -4.74 3.81 14.81
C SER A 8 -4.49 2.41 14.24
N TRP A 9 -4.65 2.25 12.93
CA TRP A 9 -4.44 0.99 12.21
C TRP A 9 -2.97 0.57 12.04
N GLU A 10 -2.00 1.50 12.05
CA GLU A 10 -0.58 1.17 11.85
C GLU A 10 -0.04 0.29 12.98
N ARG A 11 -0.61 0.43 14.19
CA ARG A 11 -0.27 -0.40 15.36
C ARG A 11 -0.72 -1.85 15.22
N GLU A 12 -1.69 -2.12 14.35
CA GLU A 12 -2.24 -3.45 14.08
C GLU A 12 -1.60 -4.11 12.84
N ALA A 13 -0.62 -3.44 12.22
CA ALA A 13 0.02 -3.94 11.01
C ALA A 13 0.90 -5.16 11.33
N ALA A 14 0.63 -6.29 10.66
CA ALA A 14 1.42 -7.51 10.79
C ALA A 14 2.89 -7.34 10.34
N CYS A 15 3.18 -6.31 9.53
CA CYS A 15 4.53 -5.95 9.13
C CYS A 15 5.29 -5.13 10.18
N ALA A 16 4.62 -4.60 11.19
CA ALA A 16 5.28 -3.82 12.24
C ALA A 16 6.33 -4.68 12.97
N GLY A 17 7.53 -4.13 13.16
CA GLY A 17 8.65 -4.83 13.82
C GLY A 17 9.40 -5.83 12.93
N THR A 18 9.01 -6.01 11.66
CA THR A 18 9.80 -6.81 10.71
C THR A 18 10.92 -5.99 10.07
N ASP A 19 11.94 -6.67 9.51
CA ASP A 19 13.08 -6.02 8.88
C ASP A 19 12.64 -5.14 7.68
N PRO A 20 12.96 -3.82 7.66
CA PRO A 20 12.64 -2.92 6.55
C PRO A 20 13.11 -3.42 5.19
N ARG A 21 14.23 -4.14 5.12
CA ARG A 21 14.79 -4.67 3.88
C ARG A 21 13.83 -5.60 3.16
N LEU A 22 12.98 -6.33 3.89
CA LEU A 22 11.95 -7.17 3.29
C LEU A 22 10.99 -6.34 2.41
N TRP A 23 10.65 -5.14 2.85
CA TRP A 23 9.66 -4.26 2.21
C TRP A 23 10.26 -3.38 1.12
N PHE A 24 11.49 -2.88 1.33
CA PHE A 24 12.11 -1.88 0.46
C PHE A 24 13.24 -2.45 -0.41
N GLY A 25 13.95 -3.48 0.08
CA GLY A 25 15.21 -3.94 -0.51
C GLY A 25 16.41 -3.33 0.21
N GLU A 26 17.61 -3.61 -0.28
CA GLU A 26 18.85 -2.98 0.19
C GLU A 26 19.18 -1.80 -0.72
N ASP A 27 19.45 -0.63 -0.13
CA ASP A 27 19.68 0.61 -0.88
C ASP A 27 21.05 0.62 -1.59
N ASP A 28 22.03 -0.07 -1.01
CA ASP A 28 23.44 -0.08 -1.42
C ASP A 28 23.84 -1.33 -2.21
N VAL A 29 22.95 -2.32 -2.33
CA VAL A 29 23.23 -3.59 -3.01
C VAL A 29 22.26 -3.81 -4.16
N ARG A 30 22.82 -4.03 -5.35
CA ARG A 30 22.02 -4.40 -6.53
C ARG A 30 21.49 -5.83 -6.36
N GLU A 31 20.22 -5.94 -5.99
CA GLU A 31 19.49 -7.20 -5.91
C GLU A 31 19.27 -7.80 -7.32
N SER A 32 19.46 -9.12 -7.47
CA SER A 32 19.08 -9.83 -8.70
C SER A 32 17.57 -9.79 -8.90
N GLY A 33 17.10 -9.82 -10.16
CA GLY A 33 15.67 -9.85 -10.47
C GLY A 33 14.91 -11.01 -9.81
N SER A 34 15.54 -12.19 -9.71
CA SER A 34 14.98 -13.38 -9.05
C SER A 34 14.85 -13.20 -7.53
N ASP A 35 15.87 -12.63 -6.89
CA ASP A 35 15.86 -12.37 -5.46
C ASP A 35 14.86 -11.29 -5.10
N ALA A 36 14.82 -10.20 -5.88
CA ALA A 36 13.83 -9.15 -5.72
C ALA A 36 12.41 -9.69 -5.88
N HIS A 37 12.18 -10.60 -6.83
CA HIS A 37 10.88 -11.25 -6.99
C HIS A 37 10.52 -12.08 -5.75
N ARG A 38 11.41 -12.96 -5.29
CA ARG A 38 11.20 -13.81 -4.10
C ARG A 38 10.94 -12.97 -2.84
N ARG A 39 11.72 -11.92 -2.63
CA ARG A 39 11.55 -10.99 -1.50
C ARG A 39 10.18 -10.32 -1.54
N ARG A 40 9.77 -9.78 -2.69
CA ARG A 40 8.47 -9.13 -2.87
C ARG A 40 7.32 -10.12 -2.62
N GLU A 41 7.43 -11.36 -3.08
CA GLU A 41 6.40 -12.37 -2.83
C GLU A 41 6.33 -12.78 -1.35
N ASN A 42 7.46 -12.89 -0.66
CA ASN A 42 7.49 -13.10 0.79
C ASN A 42 6.83 -11.94 1.55
N ALA A 43 7.15 -10.69 1.21
CA ALA A 43 6.52 -9.51 1.80
C ALA A 43 5.01 -9.48 1.56
N LYS A 44 4.57 -9.78 0.32
CA LYS A 44 3.15 -9.86 -0.02
C LYS A 44 2.43 -10.98 0.73
N ALA A 45 3.09 -12.10 1.01
CA ALA A 45 2.49 -13.19 1.80
C ALA A 45 2.13 -12.72 3.21
N ILE A 46 3.01 -11.96 3.86
CA ILE A 46 2.75 -11.33 5.17
C ILE A 46 1.63 -10.28 5.04
N CYS A 47 1.64 -9.44 4.00
CA CYS A 47 0.55 -8.47 3.80
C CYS A 47 -0.81 -9.15 3.71
N ARG A 48 -0.93 -10.29 3.01
CA ARG A 48 -2.20 -10.99 2.81
C ARG A 48 -2.81 -11.54 4.11
N THR A 49 -2.03 -11.68 5.18
CA THR A 49 -2.54 -12.07 6.51
C THR A 49 -2.79 -10.86 7.42
N CYS A 50 -2.54 -9.64 6.95
CA CYS A 50 -2.56 -8.43 7.76
C CYS A 50 -4.01 -7.92 7.95
N PRO A 51 -4.47 -7.67 9.19
CA PRO A 51 -5.86 -7.22 9.44
C PRO A 51 -6.14 -5.79 8.92
N VAL A 52 -5.10 -5.05 8.55
CA VAL A 52 -5.19 -3.66 8.06
C VAL A 52 -4.75 -3.53 6.61
N LEU A 53 -4.77 -4.63 5.83
CA LEU A 53 -4.36 -4.64 4.42
C LEU A 53 -5.04 -3.55 3.60
N THR A 54 -6.37 -3.42 3.72
CA THR A 54 -7.15 -2.43 2.97
C THR A 54 -6.79 -1.00 3.38
N ASP A 55 -6.73 -0.69 4.67
CA ASP A 55 -6.37 0.65 5.13
C ASP A 55 -4.94 1.04 4.74
N CYS A 56 -4.01 0.07 4.77
CA CYS A 56 -2.65 0.25 4.29
C CYS A 56 -2.62 0.57 2.78
N LEU A 57 -3.38 -0.18 1.96
CA LEU A 57 -3.44 0.07 0.53
C LEU A 57 -4.08 1.41 0.21
N VAL A 58 -5.18 1.75 0.89
CA VAL A 58 -5.92 3.01 0.71
C VAL A 58 -5.02 4.20 1.07
N ASP A 59 -4.32 4.15 2.21
CA ASP A 59 -3.38 5.22 2.58
C ASP A 59 -2.30 5.42 1.52
N GLU A 60 -1.70 4.32 1.06
CA GLU A 60 -0.65 4.36 0.05
C GLU A 60 -1.15 4.92 -1.29
N LEU A 61 -2.36 4.55 -1.73
CA LEU A 61 -2.95 5.03 -2.98
C LEU A 61 -3.32 6.51 -2.95
N LEU A 62 -3.52 7.10 -1.77
CA LEU A 62 -3.76 8.54 -1.61
C LEU A 62 -2.46 9.36 -1.71
N ARG A 63 -1.29 8.73 -1.56
CA ARG A 63 0.01 9.40 -1.66
C ARG A 63 0.37 9.70 -3.12
N PRO A 64 1.07 10.81 -3.39
CA PRO A 64 1.65 11.07 -4.71
C PRO A 64 2.52 9.91 -5.18
N HIS A 65 2.46 9.57 -6.47
CA HIS A 65 3.23 8.47 -7.04
C HIS A 65 4.74 8.48 -6.70
N PRO A 66 5.45 9.64 -6.67
CA PRO A 66 6.86 9.68 -6.28
C PRO A 66 7.14 9.28 -4.83
N GLU A 67 6.14 9.30 -3.95
CA GLU A 67 6.25 8.92 -2.55
C GLU A 67 5.87 7.44 -2.31
N GLN A 68 5.43 6.75 -3.38
CA GLN A 68 5.01 5.37 -3.29
C GLN A 68 6.21 4.41 -3.43
N HIS A 69 6.55 3.74 -2.33
CA HIS A 69 7.73 2.88 -2.27
C HIS A 69 7.42 1.52 -1.64
N GLY A 70 8.27 0.55 -1.94
CA GLY A 70 8.22 -0.79 -1.34
C GLY A 70 6.89 -1.53 -1.50
N ILE A 71 6.76 -2.61 -0.71
CA ILE A 71 5.52 -3.39 -0.62
C ILE A 71 4.58 -2.76 0.40
N ARG A 72 3.36 -2.43 -0.04
CA ARG A 72 2.29 -1.81 0.74
C ARG A 72 0.96 -2.40 0.31
N GLY A 73 0.10 -2.79 1.24
CA GLY A 73 -1.20 -3.38 0.91
C GLY A 73 -1.11 -4.57 -0.08
N ALA A 74 -0.10 -5.43 0.08
CA ALA A 74 0.22 -6.54 -0.83
C ALA A 74 0.53 -6.12 -2.30
N THR A 75 0.94 -4.89 -2.54
CA THR A 75 1.28 -4.36 -3.87
C THR A 75 2.66 -3.71 -3.91
N THR A 76 3.30 -3.78 -5.07
CA THR A 76 4.47 -2.99 -5.47
C THR A 76 4.03 -1.62 -6.01
N PRO A 77 4.93 -0.62 -6.12
CA PRO A 77 4.59 0.66 -6.72
C PRO A 77 4.08 0.52 -8.16
N GLY A 78 4.68 -0.38 -8.94
CA GLY A 78 4.23 -0.67 -10.32
C GLY A 78 2.84 -1.31 -10.39
N GLU A 79 2.49 -2.16 -9.42
CA GLU A 79 1.13 -2.71 -9.33
C GLU A 79 0.11 -1.64 -8.92
N ARG A 80 0.45 -0.75 -7.99
CA ARG A 80 -0.40 0.40 -7.63
C ARG A 80 -0.63 1.33 -8.81
N ALA A 81 0.41 1.63 -9.59
CA ALA A 81 0.30 2.42 -10.81
C ALA A 81 -0.68 1.77 -11.81
N ARG A 82 -0.64 0.45 -11.98
CA ARG A 82 -1.58 -0.30 -12.84
C ARG A 82 -3.02 -0.27 -12.32
N ILE A 83 -3.21 -0.38 -11.00
CA ILE A 83 -4.54 -0.25 -10.37
C ILE A 83 -5.13 1.14 -10.68
N LEU A 84 -4.36 2.20 -10.40
CA LEU A 84 -4.80 3.58 -10.64
C LEU A 84 -5.06 3.86 -12.13
N ALA A 85 -4.21 3.34 -13.03
CA ALA A 85 -4.40 3.48 -14.46
C ALA A 85 -5.71 2.82 -14.94
N ARG A 86 -6.01 1.61 -14.43
CA ARG A 86 -7.28 0.93 -14.73
C ARG A 86 -8.49 1.73 -14.25
N TRP A 87 -8.45 2.26 -13.03
CA TRP A 87 -9.55 3.06 -12.49
C TRP A 87 -9.74 4.38 -13.26
N ARG A 88 -8.66 5.02 -13.69
CA ARG A 88 -8.73 6.22 -14.55
C ARG A 88 -9.35 5.91 -15.92
N ALA A 89 -8.92 4.81 -16.55
CA ALA A 89 -9.50 4.37 -17.82
C ALA A 89 -11.00 4.05 -17.70
N ALA A 90 -11.44 3.62 -16.53
CA ALA A 90 -12.85 3.36 -16.21
C ALA A 90 -13.63 4.61 -15.72
N GLY A 91 -12.99 5.78 -15.60
CA GLY A 91 -13.62 7.01 -15.09
C GLY A 91 -13.90 7.01 -13.59
N LEU A 92 -13.31 6.10 -12.82
CA LEU A 92 -13.54 5.92 -11.38
C LEU A 92 -12.64 6.82 -10.51
N VAL A 93 -11.52 7.31 -11.08
CA VAL A 93 -10.56 8.21 -10.42
C VAL A 93 -10.16 9.32 -11.40
N PRO A 94 -9.99 10.58 -10.96
CA PRO A 94 -9.56 11.67 -11.84
C PRO A 94 -8.19 11.41 -12.49
N GLY A 95 -8.04 11.83 -13.75
CA GLY A 95 -6.86 11.51 -14.57
C GLY A 95 -5.54 12.08 -14.06
N HIS A 96 -5.54 13.32 -13.54
CA HIS A 96 -4.32 14.04 -13.14
C HIS A 96 -4.18 14.24 -11.62
N ALA A 97 -5.13 13.76 -10.82
CA ALA A 97 -5.15 14.00 -9.37
C ALA A 97 -4.96 12.69 -8.59
N SER A 98 -4.56 12.84 -7.32
CA SER A 98 -4.67 11.76 -6.33
C SER A 98 -6.15 11.35 -6.19
N PRO A 99 -6.46 10.09 -5.83
CA PRO A 99 -7.83 9.71 -5.50
C PRO A 99 -8.40 10.67 -4.45
N ALA A 100 -9.64 11.12 -4.66
CA ALA A 100 -10.18 12.27 -3.94
C ALA A 100 -10.46 12.01 -2.45
N ASN A 101 -10.73 10.76 -2.05
CA ASN A 101 -10.91 10.39 -0.65
C ASN A 101 -10.71 8.87 -0.40
N ALA A 102 -10.47 8.52 0.86
CA ALA A 102 -10.26 7.15 1.32
C ALA A 102 -11.50 6.25 1.13
N ASP A 103 -12.70 6.79 1.25
CA ASP A 103 -13.94 6.01 1.23
C ASP A 103 -14.28 5.51 -0.19
N ALA A 104 -14.06 6.35 -1.20
CA ALA A 104 -14.15 5.97 -2.60
C ALA A 104 -13.16 4.83 -2.92
N LEU A 105 -11.94 4.91 -2.37
CA LEU A 105 -10.95 3.84 -2.55
C LEU A 105 -11.38 2.53 -1.87
N ARG A 106 -11.95 2.58 -0.67
CA ARG A 106 -12.49 1.38 0.00
C ARG A 106 -13.62 0.75 -0.80
N ALA A 107 -14.54 1.56 -1.31
CA ALA A 107 -15.63 1.08 -2.17
C ALA A 107 -15.10 0.41 -3.45
N LEU A 108 -14.08 0.98 -4.08
CA LEU A 108 -13.43 0.40 -5.27
C LEU A 108 -12.67 -0.90 -5.00
N LEU A 109 -12.21 -1.09 -3.76
CA LEU A 109 -11.57 -2.32 -3.31
C LEU A 109 -12.59 -3.39 -2.85
N GLY A 110 -13.90 -3.08 -2.87
CA GLY A 110 -14.96 -4.01 -2.50
C GLY A 110 -15.13 -4.21 -1.00
N GLU A 111 -14.65 -3.26 -0.19
CA GLU A 111 -14.73 -3.30 1.26
C GLU A 111 -15.79 -2.31 1.75
N GLU A 112 -16.78 -2.80 2.50
CA GLU A 112 -17.71 -1.95 3.24
C GLU A 112 -16.92 -1.13 4.28
N PRO A 113 -17.31 0.13 4.58
CA PRO A 113 -16.62 0.92 5.57
C PRO A 113 -16.60 0.16 6.90
N ARG A 114 -15.42 -0.19 7.39
CA ARG A 114 -15.27 -0.77 8.73
C ARG A 114 -15.94 0.18 9.70
N GLN A 115 -17.08 -0.24 10.25
CA GLN A 115 -17.75 0.47 11.34
C GLN A 115 -16.66 0.68 12.40
N ARG A 116 -16.26 1.94 12.61
CA ARG A 116 -15.39 2.29 13.72
C ARG A 116 -16.19 1.94 14.97
N THR A 117 -15.89 0.80 15.58
CA THR A 117 -16.38 0.51 16.93
C THR A 117 -15.86 1.63 17.82
N ALA A 118 -16.79 2.26 18.51
CA ALA A 118 -16.62 3.46 19.33
C ALA A 118 -15.55 3.32 20.42
#